data_AF-A0A4W3JIP3-F1
#
_entry.id   AF-A0A4W3JIP3-F1
#
_cell.length_a   1.000
_cell.length_b   1.000
_cell.length_c   1.000
_cell.angle_alpha   90.00
_cell.angle_beta   90.00
_cell.angle_gamma   90.00
#
_symmetry.space_group_name_H-M   'P 1'
#
loop_
_entity.id
_entity.type
_entity.pdbx_description
1 polymer ?
#
loop_
_entity_poly.entity_id
_entity_poly.type
_entity_poly.pdbx_seq_one_letter_code
_entity_poly.pdbx_strand_id
1 'polypeptide(L)'
;MSAMLEGLEKNLKKSLLTNRILIEKKASVSLRFQFKCIKDLHIHHFDVMLCCDMLGSNPPRDVKKSLYRRLYNCGDDLETQLYSVSLLQYQVDFVKASTVGVKDMIRLVKYWFKTSLAKPSETNRFRRLPSSYAMELMTIYVWQLAGKPIFFSFVQGLRAVFKFLVNCTDICIIWFEHYDETFQIVKKSVQKQTR
;
A
#
# COMPACT_ATOMS: atom_id res chain seq x y z
N MET A 1 7.50 13.61 -18.33
CA MET A 1 6.74 12.54 -17.63
C MET A 1 5.42 12.21 -18.32
N SER A 2 4.59 13.21 -18.70
CA SER A 2 3.31 12.96 -19.42
C SER A 2 3.48 12.15 -20.71
N ALA A 3 4.54 12.41 -21.50
CA ALA A 3 4.80 11.72 -22.76
C ALA A 3 5.00 10.19 -22.62
N MET A 4 5.58 9.72 -21.49
CA MET A 4 5.78 8.29 -21.26
C MET A 4 4.45 7.56 -21.04
N LEU A 5 3.58 8.12 -20.19
CA LEU A 5 2.25 7.56 -19.94
C LEU A 5 1.35 7.65 -21.18
N GLU A 6 1.45 8.72 -21.95
CA GLU A 6 0.76 8.86 -23.24
C GLU A 6 1.24 7.83 -24.26
N GLY A 7 2.56 7.58 -24.32
CA GLY A 7 3.14 6.52 -25.15
C GLY A 7 2.63 5.13 -24.74
N LEU A 8 2.61 4.84 -23.44
CA LEU A 8 2.07 3.58 -22.91
C LEU A 8 0.58 3.41 -23.26
N GLU A 9 -0.23 4.44 -23.03
CA GLU A 9 -1.67 4.42 -23.35
C GLU A 9 -1.90 4.18 -24.85
N LYS A 10 -1.16 4.89 -25.71
CA LYS A 10 -1.20 4.70 -27.17
C LYS A 10 -0.84 3.27 -27.56
N ASN A 11 0.16 2.68 -26.91
CA ASN A 11 0.57 1.30 -27.17
C ASN A 11 -0.49 0.30 -26.68
N LEU A 12 -1.09 0.52 -25.51
CA LEU A 12 -2.20 -0.31 -25.02
C LEU A 12 -3.40 -0.26 -25.98
N LYS A 13 -3.75 0.92 -26.50
CA LYS A 13 -4.84 1.08 -27.48
C LYS A 13 -4.55 0.44 -28.84
N LYS A 14 -3.28 0.30 -29.22
CA LYS A 14 -2.83 -0.35 -30.46
C LYS A 14 -2.61 -1.86 -30.32
N SER A 15 -2.62 -2.39 -29.09
CA SER A 15 -2.41 -3.81 -28.82
C SER A 15 -3.48 -4.68 -29.48
N LEU A 16 -3.13 -5.91 -29.83
CA LEU A 16 -4.08 -6.95 -30.26
C LEU A 16 -5.17 -7.24 -29.21
N LEU A 17 -4.94 -6.85 -27.95
CA LEU A 17 -5.86 -7.02 -26.83
C LEU A 17 -6.66 -5.75 -26.48
N THR A 18 -6.66 -4.73 -27.35
CA THR A 18 -7.31 -3.44 -27.10
C THR A 18 -8.79 -3.56 -26.76
N ASN A 19 -9.51 -4.51 -27.38
CA ASN A 19 -10.93 -4.79 -27.11
C ASN A 19 -11.20 -5.33 -25.70
N ARG A 20 -10.16 -5.69 -24.95
CA ARG A 20 -10.21 -6.17 -23.56
C ARG A 20 -9.69 -5.14 -22.57
N ILE A 21 -9.21 -3.99 -23.04
CA ILE A 21 -8.65 -2.92 -22.22
C ILE A 21 -9.63 -1.75 -22.20
N LEU A 22 -10.00 -1.29 -21.00
CA LEU A 22 -10.74 -0.05 -20.82
C LEU A 22 -9.83 0.93 -20.06
N ILE A 23 -9.36 1.97 -20.74
CA ILE A 23 -8.59 3.05 -20.11
C ILE A 23 -9.52 3.86 -19.20
N GLU A 24 -9.10 4.07 -17.95
CA GLU A 24 -9.83 4.85 -16.96
C GLU A 24 -9.24 6.27 -16.82
N LYS A 25 -9.47 6.90 -15.67
CA LYS A 25 -8.99 8.24 -15.33
C LYS A 25 -7.46 8.29 -15.30
N LYS A 26 -6.90 9.31 -15.95
CA LYS A 26 -5.48 9.68 -15.88
C LYS A 26 -5.21 10.52 -14.63
N ALA A 27 -4.15 10.18 -13.91
CA ALA A 27 -3.55 11.04 -12.88
C ALA A 27 -2.19 11.58 -13.40
N SER A 28 -1.62 12.58 -12.73
CA SER A 28 -0.39 13.23 -13.18
C SER A 28 0.81 12.27 -13.32
N VAL A 29 0.84 11.18 -12.54
CA VAL A 29 1.92 10.18 -12.53
C VAL A 29 1.43 8.74 -12.66
N SER A 30 0.15 8.52 -12.95
CA SER A 30 -0.37 7.16 -13.11
C SER A 30 -1.39 7.00 -14.22
N LEU A 31 -1.40 5.82 -14.80
CA LEU A 31 -2.34 5.36 -15.82
C LEU A 31 -3.14 4.18 -15.26
N ARG A 32 -4.45 4.37 -15.13
CA ARG A 32 -5.37 3.32 -14.72
C ARG A 32 -6.11 2.73 -15.90
N PHE A 33 -6.26 1.42 -15.88
CA PHE A 33 -7.07 0.72 -16.86
C PHE A 33 -7.60 -0.59 -16.31
N GLN A 34 -8.70 -1.06 -16.89
CA GLN A 34 -9.25 -2.37 -16.64
C GLN A 34 -8.82 -3.33 -17.74
N PHE A 35 -8.59 -4.58 -17.38
CA PHE A 35 -8.32 -5.66 -18.32
C PHE A 35 -9.31 -6.81 -18.09
N LYS A 36 -10.01 -7.20 -19.15
CA LYS A 36 -10.92 -8.35 -19.14
C LYS A 36 -10.17 -9.63 -19.46
N CYS A 37 -10.04 -10.53 -18.48
CA CYS A 37 -9.31 -11.79 -18.59
C CYS A 37 -9.87 -12.72 -19.67
N ILE A 38 -9.00 -13.53 -20.29
CA ILE A 38 -9.35 -14.41 -21.41
C ILE A 38 -10.21 -15.58 -20.96
N LYS A 39 -9.80 -16.26 -19.89
CA LYS A 39 -10.42 -17.51 -19.44
C LYS A 39 -11.81 -17.29 -18.83
N ASP A 40 -11.90 -16.53 -17.74
CA ASP A 40 -13.14 -16.43 -16.96
C ASP A 40 -13.83 -15.07 -17.08
N LEU A 41 -13.40 -14.23 -18.02
CA LEU A 41 -13.99 -12.93 -18.35
C LEU A 41 -14.11 -11.93 -17.18
N HIS A 42 -13.50 -12.21 -16.04
CA HIS A 42 -13.42 -11.29 -14.91
C HIS A 42 -12.52 -10.10 -15.22
N ILE A 43 -12.70 -9.02 -14.47
CA ILE A 43 -12.01 -7.75 -14.69
C ILE A 43 -10.93 -7.56 -13.63
N HIS A 44 -9.70 -7.31 -14.09
CA HIS A 44 -8.62 -6.79 -13.26
C HIS A 44 -8.47 -5.29 -13.45
N HIS A 45 -8.25 -4.59 -12.36
CA HIS A 45 -7.92 -3.16 -12.37
C HIS A 45 -6.41 -3.03 -12.22
N PHE A 46 -5.79 -2.25 -13.10
CA PHE A 46 -4.37 -1.95 -13.09
C PHE A 46 -4.17 -0.46 -12.82
N ASP A 47 -3.19 -0.14 -11.99
CA ASP A 47 -2.67 1.21 -11.80
C ASP A 47 -1.17 1.18 -12.09
N VAL A 48 -0.78 1.75 -13.22
CA VAL A 48 0.63 1.83 -13.64
C VAL A 48 1.15 3.19 -13.22
N MET A 49 2.10 3.20 -12.29
CA MET A 49 2.68 4.42 -11.73
C MET A 49 4.09 4.67 -12.26
N LEU A 50 4.41 5.92 -12.55
CA LEU A 50 5.78 6.34 -12.80
C LEU A 50 6.57 6.29 -11.50
N CYS A 51 7.84 5.87 -11.62
CA CYS A 51 8.74 5.71 -10.49
C CYS A 51 10.11 6.32 -10.83
N CYS A 52 10.68 7.06 -9.89
CA CYS A 52 12.10 7.39 -9.88
C CYS A 52 12.82 6.39 -8.97
N ASP A 53 13.30 5.29 -9.54
CA ASP A 53 13.98 4.25 -8.76
C ASP A 53 15.37 4.70 -8.33
N MET A 54 15.47 5.10 -7.06
CA MET A 54 16.73 5.47 -6.39
C MET A 54 17.33 4.29 -5.61
N LEU A 55 16.56 3.23 -5.37
CA LEU A 55 16.91 2.17 -4.44
C LEU A 55 17.59 1.01 -5.15
N GLY A 56 17.16 0.69 -6.38
CA GLY A 56 17.61 -0.52 -7.06
C GLY A 56 17.42 -1.77 -6.19
N SER A 57 18.15 -2.85 -6.49
CA SER A 57 17.93 -4.13 -5.81
C SER A 57 18.51 -4.22 -4.39
N ASN A 58 19.66 -3.59 -4.13
CA ASN A 58 20.31 -3.60 -2.81
C ASN A 58 20.97 -2.24 -2.49
N PRO A 59 20.18 -1.23 -2.11
CA PRO A 59 20.70 0.12 -1.92
C PRO A 59 21.60 0.23 -0.69
N PRO A 60 22.77 0.89 -0.82
CA PRO A 60 23.59 1.28 0.32
C PRO A 60 22.80 2.10 1.33
N ARG A 61 23.23 2.07 2.61
CA ARG A 61 22.57 2.81 3.70
C ARG A 61 22.45 4.30 3.40
N ASP A 62 23.47 4.90 2.80
CA ASP A 62 23.48 6.34 2.50
C ASP A 62 22.48 6.71 1.40
N VAL A 63 22.26 5.83 0.43
CA VAL A 63 21.23 6.00 -0.62
C VAL A 63 19.84 5.94 0.00
N LYS A 64 19.58 4.99 0.91
CA LYS A 64 18.31 4.96 1.67
C LYS A 64 18.09 6.24 2.46
N LYS A 65 19.12 6.70 3.21
CA LYS A 65 19.05 7.94 3.99
C LYS A 65 18.83 9.17 3.11
N SER A 66 19.43 9.22 1.92
CA SER A 66 19.23 10.33 0.98
C SER A 66 17.80 10.35 0.43
N LEU A 67 17.23 9.19 0.09
CA LEU A 67 15.84 9.06 -0.33
C LEU A 67 14.87 9.55 0.76
N TYR A 68 14.99 9.05 1.99
CA TYR A 68 14.13 9.49 3.09
C TYR A 68 14.29 10.98 3.41
N ARG A 69 15.51 11.52 3.28
CA ARG A 69 15.75 12.96 3.40
C ARG A 69 15.04 13.75 2.32
N ARG A 70 15.10 13.28 1.07
CA ARG A 70 14.41 13.90 -0.05
C ARG A 70 12.90 13.88 0.17
N LEU A 71 12.33 12.73 0.52
CA LEU A 71 10.90 12.60 0.81
C LEU A 71 10.43 13.51 1.96
N TYR A 72 11.24 13.68 3.00
CA TYR A 72 10.89 14.55 4.13
C TYR A 72 10.96 16.04 3.79
N ASN A 73 11.94 16.44 2.97
CA ASN A 73 12.15 17.84 2.60
C ASN A 73 11.36 18.25 1.34
N CYS A 74 10.70 17.31 0.66
CA CYS A 74 9.98 17.59 -0.57
C CYS A 74 8.72 18.41 -0.27
N GLY A 75 8.61 19.59 -0.88
CA GLY A 75 7.41 20.42 -0.84
C GLY A 75 6.48 20.21 -2.03
N ASP A 76 6.84 19.31 -2.95
CA ASP A 76 6.12 19.03 -4.19
C ASP A 76 5.45 17.65 -4.10
N ASP A 77 4.12 17.62 -4.22
CA ASP A 77 3.32 16.39 -4.13
C ASP A 77 3.65 15.40 -5.26
N LEU A 78 3.99 15.89 -6.46
CA LEU A 78 4.33 15.08 -7.62
C LEU A 78 5.67 14.37 -7.42
N GLU A 79 6.67 15.12 -6.98
CA GLU A 79 8.00 14.60 -6.69
C GLU A 79 7.92 13.56 -5.55
N THR A 80 7.17 13.87 -4.49
CA THR A 80 6.93 12.93 -3.39
C THR A 80 6.31 11.63 -3.89
N GLN A 81 5.31 11.70 -4.77
CA GLN A 81 4.69 10.51 -5.35
C GLN A 81 5.70 9.66 -6.14
N LEU A 82 6.47 10.26 -7.04
CA LEU A 82 7.46 9.55 -7.87
C LEU A 82 8.51 8.78 -7.06
N TYR A 83 9.01 9.39 -5.99
CA TYR A 83 9.97 8.75 -5.11
C TYR A 83 9.30 7.75 -4.15
N SER A 84 8.06 7.99 -3.73
CA SER A 84 7.34 7.06 -2.84
C SER A 84 7.09 5.70 -3.50
N VAL A 85 6.90 5.67 -4.82
CA VAL A 85 6.70 4.43 -5.57
C VAL A 85 7.94 3.53 -5.52
N SER A 86 9.15 4.10 -5.37
CA SER A 86 10.38 3.30 -5.18
C SER A 86 10.35 2.48 -3.89
N LEU A 87 9.56 2.90 -2.90
CA LEU A 87 9.38 2.18 -1.63
C LEU A 87 8.31 1.08 -1.71
N LEU A 88 7.56 0.96 -2.82
CA LEU A 88 6.48 -0.01 -2.95
C LEU A 88 6.99 -1.46 -2.81
N GLN A 89 8.20 -1.72 -3.29
CA GLN A 89 8.82 -3.05 -3.16
C GLN A 89 9.02 -3.45 -1.69
N TYR A 90 9.39 -2.51 -0.82
CA TYR A 90 9.49 -2.76 0.61
C TYR A 90 8.13 -3.09 1.25
N GLN A 91 7.06 -2.42 0.83
CA GLN A 91 5.71 -2.74 1.31
C GLN A 91 5.31 -4.18 0.91
N VAL A 92 5.60 -4.56 -0.34
CA VAL A 92 5.33 -5.89 -0.87
C VAL A 92 6.13 -6.94 -0.11
N ASP A 93 7.43 -6.72 0.08
CA ASP A 93 8.31 -7.69 0.72
C ASP A 93 8.00 -7.86 2.21
N PHE A 94 7.63 -6.78 2.90
CA PHE A 94 7.18 -6.82 4.29
C PHE A 94 5.97 -7.76 4.47
N VAL A 95 4.95 -7.62 3.62
CA VAL A 95 3.77 -8.50 3.66
C VAL A 95 4.13 -9.91 3.20
N LYS A 96 5.00 -10.07 2.20
CA LYS A 96 5.47 -11.37 1.72
C LYS A 96 6.28 -12.15 2.76
N ALA A 97 6.98 -11.47 3.66
CA ALA A 97 7.73 -12.13 4.74
C ALA A 97 6.83 -12.82 5.77
N SER A 98 5.53 -12.52 5.79
CA SER A 98 4.56 -13.16 6.69
C SER A 98 4.32 -14.63 6.35
N THR A 99 3.98 -15.44 7.36
CA THR A 99 3.64 -16.86 7.20
C THR A 99 2.37 -17.06 6.37
N VAL A 100 2.16 -18.27 5.85
CA VAL A 100 0.95 -18.61 5.07
C VAL A 100 -0.32 -18.32 5.89
N GLY A 101 -0.36 -18.73 7.15
CA GLY A 101 -1.50 -18.47 8.04
C GLY A 101 -1.81 -16.97 8.21
N VAL A 102 -0.78 -16.13 8.35
CA VAL A 102 -0.97 -14.67 8.45
C VAL A 102 -1.47 -14.09 7.13
N LYS A 103 -0.96 -14.56 5.99
CA LYS A 103 -1.44 -14.15 4.66
C LYS A 103 -2.91 -14.51 4.45
N ASP A 104 -3.33 -15.68 4.91
CA ASP A 104 -4.73 -16.09 4.85
C ASP A 104 -5.61 -15.26 5.79
N MET A 105 -5.11 -14.92 6.98
CA MET A 105 -5.80 -13.97 7.86
C MET A 105 -5.94 -12.59 7.20
N ILE A 106 -4.89 -12.09 6.55
CA ILE A 106 -4.92 -10.83 5.79
C ILE A 106 -6.01 -10.88 4.72
N ARG A 107 -6.13 -11.99 3.97
CA ARG A 107 -7.20 -12.18 2.97
C ARG A 107 -8.58 -12.11 3.63
N LEU A 108 -8.76 -12.75 4.78
CA LEU A 108 -10.01 -12.72 5.52
C LEU A 108 -10.36 -11.30 5.99
N VAL A 109 -9.41 -10.58 6.58
CA VAL A 109 -9.60 -9.18 7.02
C VAL A 109 -9.92 -8.26 5.85
N LYS A 110 -9.21 -8.40 4.72
CA LYS A 110 -9.49 -7.63 3.49
C LYS A 110 -10.87 -7.93 2.92
N TYR A 111 -11.27 -9.21 2.92
CA TYR A 111 -12.59 -9.61 2.47
C TYR A 111 -13.67 -8.98 3.35
N TRP A 112 -13.55 -9.11 4.68
CA TRP A 112 -14.45 -8.46 5.64
C TRP A 112 -14.51 -6.96 5.44
N PHE A 113 -13.35 -6.29 5.32
CA PHE A 113 -13.26 -4.84 5.16
C PHE A 113 -13.97 -4.37 3.88
N LYS A 114 -13.84 -5.13 2.79
CA LYS A 114 -14.49 -4.83 1.51
C LYS A 114 -16.01 -5.06 1.53
N THR A 115 -16.49 -6.07 2.26
CA THR A 115 -17.90 -6.51 2.21
C THR A 115 -18.77 -5.97 3.33
N SER A 116 -18.18 -5.64 4.48
CA SER A 116 -18.91 -5.29 5.71
C SER A 116 -19.07 -3.78 5.89
N LEU A 117 -18.32 -2.98 5.13
CA LEU A 117 -18.44 -1.54 5.16
C LEU A 117 -19.48 -1.08 4.15
N ALA A 118 -20.39 -0.22 4.61
CA ALA A 118 -21.42 0.36 3.76
C ALA A 118 -20.78 1.05 2.55
N LYS A 119 -21.42 0.88 1.38
CA LYS A 119 -21.03 1.61 0.18
C LYS A 119 -21.08 3.12 0.46
N PRO A 120 -20.22 3.92 -0.19
CA PRO A 120 -20.32 5.37 -0.12
C PRO A 120 -21.74 5.85 -0.45
N SER A 121 -22.31 6.66 0.44
CA SER A 121 -23.61 7.32 0.35
C SER A 121 -23.45 8.77 0.80
N GLU A 122 -24.42 9.63 0.50
CA GLU A 122 -24.39 11.04 0.95
C GLU A 122 -24.19 11.17 2.47
N THR A 123 -24.75 10.23 3.24
CA THR A 123 -24.65 10.18 4.71
C THR A 123 -23.28 9.76 5.23
N ASN A 124 -22.44 9.09 4.43
CA ASN A 124 -21.11 8.62 4.86
C ASN A 124 -19.98 9.06 3.93
N ARG A 125 -20.23 10.00 3.00
CA ARG A 125 -19.28 10.47 1.99
C ARG A 125 -17.97 11.03 2.55
N PHE A 126 -17.99 11.51 3.80
CA PHE A 126 -16.82 12.02 4.50
C PHE A 126 -16.09 10.98 5.37
N ARG A 127 -16.60 9.74 5.44
CA ARG A 127 -15.96 8.66 6.17
C ARG A 127 -14.65 8.30 5.47
N ARG A 128 -13.52 8.66 6.09
CA ARG A 128 -12.20 8.23 5.65
C ARG A 128 -11.93 6.84 6.21
N LEU A 129 -11.90 5.85 5.32
CA LEU A 129 -11.54 4.49 5.68
C LEU A 129 -10.03 4.29 5.56
N PRO A 130 -9.42 3.42 6.39
CA PRO A 130 -8.03 3.00 6.20
C PRO A 130 -7.82 2.39 4.80
N SER A 131 -6.59 2.44 4.31
CA SER A 131 -6.24 1.74 3.07
C SER A 131 -6.21 0.22 3.30
N SER A 132 -6.30 -0.57 2.21
CA SER A 132 -6.09 -2.03 2.29
C SER A 132 -4.74 -2.36 2.94
N TYR A 133 -3.69 -1.60 2.60
CA TYR A 133 -2.36 -1.82 3.16
C TYR A 133 -2.32 -1.53 4.66
N ALA A 134 -3.03 -0.51 5.16
CA ALA A 134 -3.15 -0.28 6.60
C ALA A 134 -3.78 -1.48 7.33
N MET A 135 -4.80 -2.10 6.74
CA MET A 135 -5.43 -3.31 7.30
C MET A 135 -4.48 -4.52 7.30
N GLU A 136 -3.64 -4.64 6.27
CA GLU A 136 -2.57 -5.64 6.20
C GLU A 136 -1.56 -5.45 7.34
N LEU A 137 -1.07 -4.23 7.53
CA LEU A 137 -0.14 -3.87 8.61
C LEU A 137 -0.74 -4.12 10.00
N MET A 138 -1.99 -3.71 10.24
CA MET A 138 -2.68 -3.96 11.51
C MET A 138 -2.81 -5.46 11.81
N THR A 139 -3.11 -6.27 10.79
CA THR A 139 -3.21 -7.72 10.94
C THR A 139 -1.86 -8.32 11.34
N ILE A 140 -0.78 -7.90 10.68
CA ILE A 140 0.59 -8.33 11.00
C ILE A 140 0.94 -7.90 12.43
N TYR A 141 0.66 -6.67 12.81
CA TYR A 141 0.95 -6.15 14.15
C TYR A 141 0.23 -6.93 15.25
N VAL A 142 -1.07 -7.21 15.09
CA VAL A 142 -1.85 -8.00 16.05
C VAL A 142 -1.28 -9.41 16.22
N TRP A 143 -0.86 -10.05 15.11
CA TRP A 143 -0.18 -11.34 15.17
C TRP A 143 1.19 -11.27 15.87
N GLN A 144 1.95 -10.20 15.65
CA GLN A 144 3.23 -9.97 16.32
C GLN A 144 3.05 -9.76 17.83
N LEU A 145 2.04 -8.98 18.25
CA LEU A 145 1.69 -8.79 19.67
C LEU A 145 1.30 -10.09 20.37
N ALA A 146 0.69 -11.04 19.64
CA ALA A 146 0.33 -12.36 20.15
C ALA A 146 1.53 -13.33 20.25
N GLY A 147 2.77 -12.86 20.04
CA GLY A 147 3.97 -13.69 20.13
C GLY A 147 4.32 -14.47 18.85
N LYS A 148 3.81 -14.02 17.70
CA LYS A 148 4.07 -14.64 16.38
C LYS A 148 3.80 -16.16 16.33
N PRO A 149 2.62 -16.63 16.81
CA PRO A 149 2.33 -18.05 16.86
C PRO A 149 2.34 -18.66 15.46
N ILE A 150 2.89 -19.88 15.35
CA ILE A 150 2.91 -20.65 14.10
C ILE A 150 1.48 -21.07 13.72
N PHE A 151 0.71 -21.53 14.71
CA PHE A 151 -0.69 -21.92 14.57
C PHE A 151 -1.56 -21.04 15.45
N PHE A 152 -2.67 -20.56 14.90
CA PHE A 152 -3.63 -19.75 15.64
C PHE A 152 -5.03 -19.93 15.07
N SER A 153 -6.05 -19.69 15.90
CA SER A 153 -7.44 -19.68 15.45
C SER A 153 -7.74 -18.40 14.67
N PHE A 154 -8.29 -18.54 13.46
CA PHE A 154 -8.73 -17.41 12.64
C PHE A 154 -9.85 -16.62 13.32
N VAL A 155 -10.72 -17.29 14.08
CA VAL A 155 -11.77 -16.61 14.84
C VAL A 155 -11.15 -15.71 15.92
N GLN A 156 -10.17 -16.23 16.66
CA GLN A 156 -9.50 -15.45 17.70
C GLN A 156 -8.68 -14.31 17.11
N GLY A 157 -7.94 -14.55 16.03
CA GLY A 157 -7.15 -13.52 15.39
C GLY A 157 -8.03 -12.42 14.77
N LEU A 158 -9.17 -12.77 14.15
CA LEU A 158 -10.09 -11.78 13.61
C LEU A 158 -10.71 -10.93 14.73
N ARG A 159 -11.11 -11.59 15.82
CA ARG A 159 -11.58 -10.90 17.04
C ARG A 159 -10.52 -9.95 17.59
N ALA A 160 -9.25 -10.35 17.59
CA ALA A 160 -8.15 -9.51 18.06
C ALA A 160 -7.95 -8.28 17.15
N VAL A 161 -7.99 -8.46 15.82
CA VAL A 161 -7.94 -7.35 14.86
C VAL A 161 -9.11 -6.38 15.07
N PHE A 162 -10.33 -6.89 15.27
CA PHE A 162 -11.49 -6.03 15.52
C PHE A 162 -11.41 -5.28 16.84
N LYS A 163 -10.98 -5.93 17.92
CA LYS A 163 -10.73 -5.25 19.20
C LYS A 163 -9.71 -4.13 19.03
N PHE A 164 -8.65 -4.38 18.25
CA PHE A 164 -7.65 -3.39 17.94
C PHE A 164 -8.24 -2.19 17.17
N LEU A 165 -9.11 -2.43 16.19
CA LEU A 165 -9.80 -1.38 15.42
C LEU A 165 -10.82 -0.57 16.23
N VAL A 166 -11.47 -1.18 17.22
CA VAL A 166 -12.41 -0.46 18.11
C VAL A 166 -11.65 0.55 18.97
N ASN A 167 -10.42 0.23 19.37
CA ASN A 167 -9.57 1.10 20.19
C ASN A 167 -8.71 2.06 19.34
N CYS A 168 -9.24 2.53 18.20
CA CYS A 168 -8.45 3.21 17.17
C CYS A 168 -7.97 4.63 17.47
N THR A 169 -8.31 5.18 18.64
CA THR A 169 -7.95 6.56 19.01
C THR A 169 -6.45 6.77 19.21
N ASP A 170 -5.70 5.72 19.56
CA ASP A 170 -4.29 5.82 19.97
C ASP A 170 -3.36 4.85 19.22
N ILE A 171 -3.72 4.44 18.00
CA ILE A 171 -2.90 3.51 17.22
C ILE A 171 -1.66 4.23 16.67
N CYS A 172 -0.53 4.03 17.33
CA CYS A 172 0.80 4.38 16.81
C CYS A 172 1.61 3.09 16.62
N ILE A 173 1.80 2.67 15.36
CA ILE A 173 2.57 1.47 15.02
C ILE A 173 3.69 1.85 14.05
N ILE A 174 4.91 1.49 14.40
CA ILE A 174 6.12 1.81 13.63
C ILE A 174 7.01 0.57 13.58
N TRP A 175 7.59 0.30 12.41
CA TRP A 175 8.61 -0.72 12.21
C TRP A 175 9.87 -0.09 11.66
N PHE A 176 11.02 -0.37 12.26
CA PHE A 176 12.32 0.18 11.85
C PHE A 176 13.11 -0.76 10.91
N GLU A 177 12.41 -1.47 10.02
CA GLU A 177 13.03 -2.46 9.12
C GLU A 177 13.78 -1.83 7.93
N HIS A 178 13.29 -0.70 7.42
CA HIS A 178 13.84 -0.07 6.21
C HIS A 178 14.49 1.29 6.47
N TYR A 179 14.44 1.76 7.71
CA TYR A 179 15.02 3.04 8.12
C TYR A 179 15.54 2.96 9.56
N ASP A 180 16.55 3.75 9.83
CA ASP A 180 17.28 3.79 11.10
C ASP A 180 16.50 4.65 12.11
N GLU A 181 16.14 4.09 13.25
CA GLU A 181 15.44 4.79 14.35
C GLU A 181 16.23 6.00 14.85
N THR A 182 17.55 5.94 14.81
CA THR A 182 18.42 7.03 15.25
C THR A 182 18.47 8.19 14.24
N PHE A 183 17.99 7.97 13.01
CA PHE A 183 18.04 8.97 11.97
C PHE A 183 17.11 10.14 12.31
N GLN A 184 17.69 11.34 12.38
CA GLN A 184 16.99 12.55 12.85
C GLN A 184 15.69 12.85 12.11
N ILE A 185 15.64 12.55 10.82
CA ILE A 185 14.43 12.76 10.01
C ILE A 185 13.30 11.81 10.42
N VAL A 186 13.63 10.54 10.69
CA VAL A 186 12.67 9.56 11.21
C VAL A 186 12.16 10.01 12.57
N LYS A 187 13.05 10.39 13.48
CA LYS A 187 12.67 10.90 14.82
C LYS A 187 11.70 12.08 14.75
N LYS A 188 12.01 13.08 13.91
CA LYS A 188 11.14 14.25 13.71
C LYS A 188 9.78 13.87 13.12
N SER A 189 9.75 12.95 12.15
CA SER A 189 8.49 12.46 11.57
C SER A 189 7.62 11.73 12.60
N VAL A 190 8.22 10.87 13.42
CA VAL A 190 7.50 10.15 14.49
C VAL A 190 6.95 11.11 15.54
N GLN A 191 7.74 12.10 15.98
CA GLN A 191 7.30 13.13 16.93
C GLN A 191 6.14 14.00 16.40
N LYS A 192 6.13 14.30 15.10
CA LYS A 192 5.03 15.03 14.47
C LYS A 192 3.73 14.23 14.46
N GLN A 193 3.81 12.90 14.37
CA GLN A 193 2.66 12.01 14.27
C GLN A 193 2.07 11.60 15.64
N THR A 194 2.82 11.82 16.73
CA THR A 194 2.44 11.48 18.11
C THR A 194 1.97 12.70 18.93
N ARG A 195 1.90 13.88 18.32
CA ARG A 195 1.27 15.09 18.86
C ARG A 195 -0.14 15.24 18.30
#